data_AF-A0A3M6Z400-F1
#
_entry.id   AF-A0A3M6Z400-F1
#
_cell.length_a   1.000
_cell.length_b   1.000
_cell.length_c   1.000
_cell.angle_alpha   90.00
_cell.angle_beta   90.00
_cell.angle_gamma   90.00
#
_symmetry.space_group_name_H-M   'P 1'
#
loop_
_entity.id
_entity.type
_entity.pdbx_description
1 polymer ?
#
loop_
_entity_poly.entity_id
_entity_poly.type
_entity_poly.pdbx_seq_one_letter_code
_entity_poly.pdbx_strand_id
1 'polypeptide(L)'
;MADGLNQTRALRVAEILNDYRNILDYLSAIRANPSAEEYNEDGYVVLRKCVTQAQALLSQPFRTQGGSRGDDEINKAHLRRIIVDAAARRFKAQKLYLQATAALRWINSRSAILQGQRAPAGHAPALQQIRNTLCAVSKGYLTTSRIPPVFELASVTDQRVELSLRSADSTAGKWLQEDPSLATIQQSISCCNANRYS
;
A
#
# COMPACT_ATOMS: atom_id res chain seq x y z
N MET A 1 -11.12 27.25 -22.06
CA MET A 1 -10.08 27.06 -23.10
C MET A 1 -9.08 26.11 -22.50
N ALA A 2 -8.86 24.97 -23.14
CA ALA A 2 -7.96 23.97 -22.62
C ALA A 2 -6.56 24.58 -22.52
N ASP A 3 -5.96 24.44 -21.35
CA ASP A 3 -4.70 25.08 -20.95
C ASP A 3 -3.45 24.50 -21.64
N GLY A 4 -3.62 23.67 -22.67
CA GLY A 4 -2.52 22.99 -23.37
C GLY A 4 -1.81 21.90 -22.56
N LEU A 5 -2.22 21.63 -21.32
CA LEU A 5 -1.52 20.71 -20.41
C LEU A 5 -1.99 19.25 -20.51
N ASN A 6 -2.86 18.92 -21.47
CA ASN A 6 -3.40 17.56 -21.61
C ASN A 6 -2.31 16.52 -21.86
N GLN A 7 -1.26 16.85 -22.61
CA GLN A 7 -0.11 15.96 -22.80
C GLN A 7 0.67 15.76 -21.49
N THR A 8 0.90 16.83 -20.73
CA THR A 8 1.55 16.76 -19.41
C THR A 8 0.75 15.90 -18.43
N ARG A 9 -0.58 16.04 -18.41
CA ARG A 9 -1.47 15.18 -17.61
C ARG A 9 -1.41 13.73 -18.03
N ALA A 10 -1.40 13.44 -19.34
CA ALA A 10 -1.27 12.07 -19.84
C ALA A 10 0.06 11.43 -19.44
N LEU A 11 1.16 12.19 -19.51
CA LEU A 11 2.47 11.74 -19.00
C LEU A 11 2.41 11.46 -17.49
N ARG A 12 1.80 12.35 -16.71
CA ARG A 12 1.64 12.15 -15.27
C ARG A 12 0.84 10.89 -14.93
N VAL A 13 -0.23 10.62 -15.66
CA VAL A 13 -0.99 9.36 -15.55
C VAL A 13 -0.08 8.16 -15.82
N ALA A 14 0.71 8.20 -16.89
CA ALA A 14 1.61 7.10 -17.24
C ALA A 14 2.65 6.85 -16.14
N GLU A 15 3.25 7.89 -15.56
CA GLU A 15 4.19 7.77 -14.44
C GLU A 15 3.57 7.09 -13.21
N ILE A 16 2.38 7.56 -12.79
CA ILE A 16 1.70 7.02 -11.61
C ILE A 16 1.34 5.54 -11.83
N LEU A 17 0.84 5.21 -13.03
CA LEU A 17 0.48 3.84 -13.38
C LEU A 17 1.71 2.92 -13.50
N ASN A 18 2.84 3.43 -13.98
CA ASN A 18 4.10 2.68 -14.01
C ASN A 18 4.56 2.33 -12.60
N ASP A 19 4.59 3.29 -11.69
CA ASP A 19 4.97 3.06 -10.30
C ASP A 19 4.02 2.09 -9.60
N TYR A 20 2.71 2.23 -9.85
CA TYR A 20 1.71 1.29 -9.34
C TYR A 20 1.95 -0.15 -9.83
N ARG A 21 2.25 -0.36 -11.12
CA ARG A 21 2.56 -1.68 -11.68
C ARG A 21 3.81 -2.27 -11.04
N ASN A 22 4.89 -1.50 -10.94
CA ASN A 22 6.14 -1.96 -10.32
C ASN A 22 5.93 -2.44 -8.87
N ILE A 23 5.11 -1.73 -8.10
CA ILE A 23 4.77 -2.12 -6.72
C ILE A 23 3.97 -3.43 -6.71
N LEU A 24 2.99 -3.57 -7.60
CA LEU A 24 2.18 -4.78 -7.70
C LEU A 24 2.97 -5.98 -8.17
N ASP A 25 3.89 -5.81 -9.12
CA ASP A 25 4.79 -6.86 -9.58
C ASP A 25 5.63 -7.39 -8.42
N TYR A 26 6.21 -6.49 -7.62
CA TYR A 26 6.92 -6.85 -6.39
C TYR A 26 6.02 -7.63 -5.42
N LEU A 27 4.82 -7.12 -5.11
CA LEU A 27 3.88 -7.76 -4.17
C LEU A 27 3.43 -9.14 -4.65
N SER A 28 3.24 -9.32 -5.96
CA SER A 28 2.83 -10.58 -6.58
C SER A 28 3.92 -11.66 -6.55
N ALA A 29 5.19 -11.24 -6.55
CA ALA A 29 6.34 -12.13 -6.48
C ALA A 29 6.58 -12.69 -5.06
N ILE A 30 5.97 -12.11 -4.03
CA ILE A 30 6.11 -12.55 -2.64
C ILE A 30 5.49 -13.94 -2.47
N ARG A 31 6.33 -14.93 -2.13
CA ARG A 31 5.90 -16.27 -1.73
C ARG A 31 5.98 -16.42 -0.22
N ALA A 32 4.84 -16.30 0.45
CA ALA A 32 4.73 -16.66 1.86
C ALA A 32 4.36 -18.15 1.97
N ASN A 33 5.34 -19.02 2.22
CA ASN A 33 5.11 -20.46 2.40
C ASN A 33 5.34 -20.87 3.87
N PRO A 34 4.49 -20.42 4.82
CA PRO A 34 4.66 -20.77 6.22
C PRO A 34 4.39 -22.27 6.45
N SER A 35 5.11 -22.86 7.40
CA SER A 35 4.72 -24.16 7.96
C SER A 35 3.39 -24.05 8.73
N ALA A 36 2.76 -25.19 9.02
CA ALA A 36 1.51 -25.22 9.81
C ALA A 36 1.67 -24.56 11.19
N GLU A 37 2.85 -24.68 11.81
CA GLU A 37 3.15 -24.08 13.12
C GLU A 37 3.34 -22.56 13.04
N GLU A 38 3.82 -22.04 11.91
CA GLU A 38 4.08 -20.61 11.70
C GLU A 38 2.89 -19.87 11.10
N TYR A 39 1.84 -20.59 10.70
CA TYR A 39 0.71 -20.01 9.98
C TYR A 39 0.06 -18.85 10.74
N ASN A 40 -0.02 -18.93 12.08
CA ASN A 40 -0.67 -17.93 12.92
C ASN A 40 0.29 -16.86 13.46
N GLU A 41 1.55 -16.88 13.05
CA GLU A 41 2.54 -15.90 13.48
C GLU A 41 2.30 -14.54 12.82
N ASP A 42 2.51 -13.46 13.58
CA ASP A 42 2.08 -12.11 13.21
C ASP A 42 2.60 -11.66 11.84
N GLY A 43 3.89 -11.89 11.54
CA GLY A 43 4.46 -11.51 10.24
C GLY A 43 3.83 -12.26 9.07
N TYR A 44 3.56 -13.55 9.22
CA TYR A 44 2.91 -14.33 8.16
C TYR A 44 1.43 -13.94 7.98
N VAL A 45 0.72 -13.61 9.06
CA VAL A 45 -0.65 -13.08 8.98
C VAL A 45 -0.70 -11.75 8.22
N VAL A 46 0.18 -10.81 8.55
CA VAL A 46 0.26 -9.51 7.86
C VAL A 46 0.64 -9.71 6.40
N LEU A 47 1.63 -10.55 6.11
CA LEU A 47 2.09 -10.80 4.75
C LEU A 47 0.99 -11.39 3.87
N ARG A 48 0.27 -12.41 4.35
CA ARG A 48 -0.87 -12.99 3.62
C ARG A 48 -1.96 -11.96 3.37
N LYS A 49 -2.31 -11.14 4.38
CA LYS A 49 -3.28 -10.04 4.21
C LYS A 49 -2.83 -9.07 3.11
N CYS A 50 -1.54 -8.73 3.07
CA CYS A 50 -1.01 -7.84 2.04
C CYS A 50 -1.11 -8.45 0.64
N VAL A 51 -0.75 -9.73 0.48
CA VAL A 51 -0.85 -10.44 -0.80
C VAL A 51 -2.30 -10.55 -1.27
N THR A 52 -3.24 -10.94 -0.41
CA THR A 52 -4.67 -10.98 -0.75
C THR A 52 -5.19 -9.61 -1.17
N GLN A 53 -4.80 -8.54 -0.46
CA GLN A 53 -5.22 -7.18 -0.82
C GLN A 53 -4.58 -6.72 -2.13
N ALA A 54 -3.33 -7.08 -2.43
CA ALA A 54 -2.67 -6.77 -3.69
C ALA A 54 -3.35 -7.48 -4.88
N GLN A 55 -3.73 -8.76 -4.71
CA GLN A 55 -4.52 -9.49 -5.70
C GLN A 55 -5.89 -8.81 -5.94
N ALA A 56 -6.54 -8.35 -4.89
CA ALA A 56 -7.81 -7.61 -5.01
C ALA A 56 -7.66 -6.24 -5.69
N LEU A 57 -6.46 -5.64 -5.68
CA LEU A 57 -6.16 -4.42 -6.45
C LEU A 57 -5.95 -4.75 -7.93
N LEU A 58 -5.26 -5.86 -8.25
CA LEU A 58 -5.07 -6.33 -9.63
C LEU A 58 -6.40 -6.64 -10.31
N SER A 59 -7.36 -7.20 -9.58
CA SER A 59 -8.68 -7.56 -10.12
C SER A 59 -9.64 -6.37 -10.25
N GLN A 60 -9.26 -5.14 -9.82
CA GLN A 60 -10.13 -3.97 -9.94
C GLN A 60 -10.04 -3.37 -11.35
N PRO A 61 -11.14 -3.33 -12.12
CA PRO A 61 -11.14 -2.68 -13.43
C PRO A 61 -10.82 -1.18 -13.28
N PHE A 62 -10.13 -0.61 -14.27
CA PHE A 62 -10.02 0.84 -14.38
C PHE A 62 -11.39 1.43 -14.70
N ARG A 63 -11.75 2.51 -14.01
CA ARG A 63 -12.95 3.27 -14.35
C ARG A 63 -12.68 4.04 -15.64
N THR A 64 -12.90 3.39 -16.78
CA THR A 64 -12.89 4.04 -18.08
C THR A 64 -14.30 4.54 -18.35
N GLN A 65 -14.47 5.86 -18.49
CA GLN A 65 -15.66 6.39 -19.16
C GLN A 65 -15.27 6.64 -20.61
N GLY A 66 -16.11 6.16 -21.55
CA GLY A 66 -15.88 6.36 -22.98
C GLY A 66 -15.73 7.84 -23.29
N GLY A 67 -14.58 8.23 -23.82
CA GLY A 67 -14.33 9.61 -24.24
C GLY A 67 -15.07 9.89 -25.54
N SER A 68 -15.98 10.89 -25.52
CA SER A 68 -16.48 11.51 -26.74
C SER A 68 -15.32 12.29 -27.37
N ARG A 69 -14.96 11.91 -28.60
CA ARG A 69 -13.85 12.49 -29.35
C ARG A 69 -14.22 13.93 -29.77
N GLY A 70 -13.52 14.93 -29.24
CA GLY A 70 -13.54 16.29 -29.84
C GLY A 70 -13.38 17.49 -28.91
N ASP A 71 -13.51 17.34 -27.58
CA ASP A 71 -13.45 18.49 -26.67
C ASP A 71 -12.27 18.37 -25.69
N ASP A 72 -11.32 19.31 -25.81
CA ASP A 72 -10.13 19.36 -24.96
C ASP A 72 -10.43 19.64 -23.49
N GLU A 73 -11.56 20.28 -23.17
CA GLU A 73 -12.00 20.46 -21.78
C GLU A 73 -12.55 19.15 -21.19
N ILE A 74 -13.26 18.36 -22.00
CA ILE A 74 -13.69 17.01 -21.61
C ILE A 74 -12.45 16.12 -21.39
N ASN A 75 -11.46 16.19 -22.28
CA ASN A 75 -10.20 15.47 -22.13
C ASN A 75 -9.46 15.88 -20.85
N LYS A 76 -9.37 17.18 -20.56
CA LYS A 76 -8.79 17.70 -19.31
C LYS A 76 -9.50 17.14 -18.08
N ALA A 77 -10.83 17.23 -18.03
CA ALA A 77 -11.62 16.72 -16.91
C ALA A 77 -11.45 15.20 -16.74
N HIS A 78 -11.40 14.47 -17.85
CA HIS A 78 -11.18 13.03 -17.85
C HIS A 78 -9.80 12.66 -17.30
N LEU A 79 -8.74 13.31 -17.78
CA LEU A 79 -7.37 13.07 -17.33
C LEU A 79 -7.20 13.37 -15.83
N ARG A 80 -7.78 14.47 -15.32
CA ARG A 80 -7.77 14.78 -13.89
C ARG A 80 -8.42 13.68 -13.05
N ARG A 81 -9.56 13.14 -13.49
CA ARG A 81 -10.22 12.00 -12.81
C ARG A 81 -9.33 10.75 -12.82
N ILE A 82 -8.66 10.47 -13.93
CA ILE A 82 -7.73 9.34 -14.04
C ILE A 82 -6.54 9.53 -13.09
N ILE A 83 -5.98 10.74 -12.98
CA ILE A 83 -4.90 11.04 -12.02
C ILE A 83 -5.35 10.71 -10.60
N VAL A 84 -6.58 11.09 -10.21
CA VAL A 84 -7.12 10.77 -8.88
C VAL A 84 -7.26 9.26 -8.65
N ASP A 85 -7.81 8.52 -9.61
CA ASP A 85 -7.95 7.05 -9.50
C ASP A 85 -6.58 6.36 -9.45
N ALA A 86 -5.66 6.74 -10.33
CA ALA A 86 -4.31 6.19 -10.39
C ALA A 86 -3.54 6.48 -9.10
N ALA A 87 -3.61 7.70 -8.57
CA ALA A 87 -2.97 8.08 -7.30
C ALA A 87 -3.54 7.28 -6.13
N ALA A 88 -4.86 7.07 -6.07
CA ALA A 88 -5.49 6.26 -5.02
C ALA A 88 -5.04 4.79 -5.07
N ARG A 89 -4.89 4.22 -6.26
CA ARG A 89 -4.36 2.86 -6.45
C ARG A 89 -2.89 2.75 -6.06
N ARG A 90 -2.04 3.68 -6.51
CA ARG A 90 -0.62 3.74 -6.14
C ARG A 90 -0.45 3.90 -4.63
N PHE A 91 -1.25 4.76 -4.00
CA PHE A 91 -1.25 4.94 -2.55
C PHE A 91 -1.57 3.65 -1.80
N LYS A 92 -2.65 2.95 -2.19
CA LYS A 92 -3.00 1.65 -1.59
C LYS A 92 -1.88 0.63 -1.78
N ALA A 93 -1.33 0.51 -2.99
CA ALA A 93 -0.25 -0.41 -3.28
C ALA A 93 1.01 -0.10 -2.46
N GLN A 94 1.40 1.17 -2.35
CA GLN A 94 2.54 1.61 -1.55
C GLN A 94 2.36 1.27 -0.07
N LYS A 95 1.15 1.46 0.46
CA LYS A 95 0.84 1.07 1.86
C LYS A 95 1.02 -0.43 2.07
N LEU A 96 0.50 -1.25 1.15
CA LEU A 96 0.69 -2.71 1.19
C LEU A 96 2.16 -3.10 1.09
N TYR A 97 2.93 -2.44 0.23
CA TYR A 97 4.37 -2.64 0.08
C TYR A 97 5.12 -2.40 1.39
N LEU A 98 4.85 -1.28 2.07
CA LEU A 98 5.49 -0.97 3.35
C LEU A 98 5.11 -1.99 4.44
N GLN A 99 3.85 -2.44 4.44
CA GLN A 99 3.40 -3.48 5.38
C GLN A 99 4.04 -4.84 5.09
N ALA A 100 4.12 -5.23 3.82
CA ALA A 100 4.71 -6.48 3.39
C ALA A 100 6.23 -6.53 3.66
N THR A 101 6.94 -5.43 3.41
CA THR A 101 8.39 -5.35 3.71
C THR A 101 8.69 -5.37 5.21
N ALA A 102 7.87 -4.74 6.04
CA ALA A 102 7.96 -4.88 7.50
C ALA A 102 7.72 -6.34 7.95
N ALA A 103 6.70 -7.00 7.39
CA ALA A 103 6.42 -8.41 7.68
C ALA A 103 7.56 -9.34 7.23
N LEU A 104 8.13 -9.13 6.04
CA LEU A 104 9.28 -9.90 5.54
C LEU A 104 10.51 -9.72 6.43
N ARG A 105 10.81 -8.49 6.87
CA ARG A 105 11.89 -8.23 7.83
C ARG A 105 11.68 -9.00 9.12
N TRP A 106 10.46 -8.99 9.66
CA TRP A 106 10.13 -9.77 10.85
C TRP A 106 10.33 -11.28 10.65
N ILE A 107 9.86 -11.83 9.53
CA ILE A 107 10.03 -13.26 9.20
C ILE A 107 11.52 -13.61 9.15
N ASN A 108 12.33 -12.79 8.46
CA ASN A 108 13.77 -13.00 8.37
C ASN A 108 14.44 -12.93 9.75
N SER A 109 14.08 -11.96 10.60
CA SER A 109 14.59 -11.87 11.98
C SER A 109 14.19 -13.08 12.81
N ARG A 110 12.95 -13.56 12.66
CA ARG A 110 12.45 -14.76 13.32
C ARG A 110 13.25 -16.00 12.90
N SER A 111 13.46 -16.20 11.60
CA SER A 111 14.24 -17.31 11.07
C SER A 111 15.70 -17.26 11.55
N ALA A 112 16.29 -16.06 11.65
CA ALA A 112 17.65 -15.89 12.18
C ALA A 112 17.77 -16.25 13.67
N ILE A 113 16.75 -15.92 14.49
CA ILE A 113 16.71 -16.27 15.91
C ILE A 113 16.52 -17.78 16.08
N LEU A 114 15.63 -18.39 15.30
CA LEU A 114 15.35 -19.82 15.42
C LEU A 114 16.42 -20.72 14.81
N GLN A 115 17.15 -20.25 13.79
CA GLN A 115 18.12 -21.06 13.04
C GLN A 115 17.54 -22.40 12.53
N GLY A 116 16.23 -22.44 12.24
CA GLY A 116 15.52 -23.66 11.85
C GLY A 116 15.14 -24.61 12.99
N GLN A 117 15.43 -24.26 14.24
CA GLN A 117 15.02 -25.02 15.42
C GLN A 117 13.67 -24.54 15.98
N ARG A 118 12.91 -25.46 16.58
CA ARG A 118 11.69 -25.13 17.31
C ARG A 118 12.06 -24.31 18.55
N ALA A 119 11.44 -23.13 18.72
CA ALA A 119 11.75 -22.15 19.76
C ALA A 119 12.10 -22.78 21.14
N PRO A 120 13.39 -22.94 21.48
CA PRO A 120 13.79 -23.30 22.83
C PRO A 120 13.41 -22.17 23.79
N ALA A 121 13.10 -22.47 25.05
CA ALA A 121 12.65 -21.49 26.05
C ALA A 121 13.58 -20.25 26.18
N GLY A 122 14.87 -20.39 25.87
CA GLY A 122 15.85 -19.29 25.89
C GLY A 122 15.65 -18.21 24.82
N HIS A 123 14.93 -18.49 23.73
CA HIS A 123 14.70 -17.53 22.64
C HIS A 123 13.42 -16.70 22.82
N ALA A 124 12.61 -16.99 23.84
CA ALA A 124 11.38 -16.27 24.15
C ALA A 124 11.56 -14.74 24.25
N PRO A 125 12.57 -14.18 24.96
CA PRO A 125 12.75 -12.73 25.03
C PRO A 125 13.11 -12.11 23.67
N ALA A 126 13.94 -12.78 22.86
CA ALA A 126 14.33 -12.29 21.53
C ALA A 126 13.14 -12.33 20.55
N LEU A 127 12.33 -13.39 20.59
CA LEU A 127 11.08 -13.49 19.82
C LEU A 127 10.07 -12.42 20.23
N GLN A 128 9.98 -12.12 21.53
CA GLN A 128 9.11 -11.05 22.02
C GLN A 128 9.60 -9.67 21.55
N GLN A 129 10.91 -9.43 21.50
CA GLN A 129 11.47 -8.18 20.99
C GLN A 129 11.10 -7.96 19.52
N ILE A 130 11.30 -8.96 18.65
CA ILE A 130 10.91 -8.81 17.24
C ILE A 130 9.40 -8.68 17.07
N ARG A 131 8.60 -9.34 17.92
CA ARG A 131 7.14 -9.17 17.90
C ARG A 131 6.75 -7.73 18.23
N ASN A 132 7.42 -7.13 19.20
CA ASN A 132 7.19 -5.74 19.57
C ASN A 132 7.56 -4.78 18.42
N THR A 133 8.63 -5.03 17.67
CA THR A 133 9.06 -4.15 16.56
C THR A 133 8.11 -4.19 15.36
N LEU A 134 7.51 -5.34 15.06
CA LEU A 134 6.55 -5.47 13.96
C LEU A 134 5.23 -4.73 14.23
N CYS A 135 4.80 -4.63 15.48
CA CYS A 135 3.39 -4.52 15.83
C CYS A 135 2.61 -3.35 15.17
N ALA A 136 1.41 -3.70 14.66
CA ALA A 136 0.43 -2.84 14.03
C ALA A 136 -0.65 -2.31 14.97
N VAL A 137 -1.14 -1.11 14.64
CA VAL A 137 -2.49 -0.65 14.96
C VAL A 137 -3.50 -1.48 14.14
N SER A 138 -3.95 -2.60 14.71
CA SER A 138 -5.14 -3.33 14.25
C SER A 138 -5.77 -4.11 15.41
N LYS A 139 -5.93 -3.45 16.57
CA LYS A 139 -6.87 -3.90 17.59
C LYS A 139 -8.05 -2.95 17.62
N GLY A 140 -8.96 -3.16 16.68
CA GLY A 140 -10.30 -2.58 16.72
C GLY A 140 -11.17 -3.24 17.79
N TYR A 141 -10.89 -4.48 18.21
CA TYR A 141 -11.60 -5.13 19.32
C TYR A 141 -10.62 -6.04 20.07
N LEU A 142 -10.61 -5.90 21.40
CA LEU A 142 -9.97 -6.78 22.39
C LEU A 142 -8.43 -6.82 22.41
N THR A 143 -7.79 -6.02 23.28
CA THR A 143 -6.84 -6.59 24.25
C THR A 143 -6.64 -5.72 25.48
N THR A 144 -6.85 -6.36 26.63
CA THR A 144 -6.37 -6.01 27.97
C THR A 144 -4.86 -6.29 28.10
N SER A 145 -4.00 -5.57 27.37
CA SER A 145 -2.53 -5.64 27.56
C SER A 145 -1.97 -4.25 27.83
N ARG A 146 -1.36 -4.08 29.01
CA ARG A 146 -0.88 -2.83 29.62
C ARG A 146 0.49 -2.36 29.09
N ILE A 147 0.85 -2.72 27.84
CA ILE A 147 2.17 -2.44 27.25
C ILE A 147 1.94 -1.77 25.88
N PRO A 148 2.51 -0.57 25.62
CA PRO A 148 2.32 0.13 24.35
C PRO A 148 3.05 -0.62 23.21
N PRO A 149 2.37 -1.04 22.13
CA PRO A 149 3.04 -1.63 20.97
C PRO A 149 3.61 -0.54 20.05
N VAL A 150 4.87 -0.65 19.62
CA VAL A 150 5.52 0.39 18.78
C VAL A 150 6.48 -0.21 17.73
N PHE A 151 6.28 0.07 16.43
CA PHE A 151 6.97 1.12 15.64
C PHE A 151 6.75 0.94 14.15
N GLU A 152 7.04 -0.23 13.55
CA GLU A 152 7.13 -0.29 12.08
C GLU A 152 5.77 -0.18 11.40
N LEU A 153 4.83 -1.08 11.67
CA LEU A 153 3.50 -1.02 11.07
C LEU A 153 2.68 0.18 11.58
N ALA A 154 2.85 0.57 12.86
CA ALA A 154 2.24 1.78 13.40
C ALA A 154 2.75 3.07 12.71
N SER A 155 4.01 3.07 12.24
CA SER A 155 4.57 4.19 11.50
C SER A 155 4.11 4.27 10.04
N VAL A 156 3.50 3.20 9.49
CA VAL A 156 2.87 3.22 8.16
C VAL A 156 1.53 3.95 8.24
N THR A 157 1.59 5.24 8.52
CA THR A 157 0.44 6.14 8.51
C THR A 157 0.15 6.62 7.09
N ASP A 158 -1.10 6.98 6.84
CA ASP A 158 -1.52 7.52 5.54
C ASP A 158 -0.72 8.77 5.16
N GLN A 159 -0.46 9.65 6.14
CA GLN A 159 0.35 10.84 5.95
C GLN A 159 1.80 10.52 5.58
N ARG A 160 2.41 9.52 6.23
CA ARG A 160 3.80 9.13 5.91
C ARG A 160 3.90 8.52 4.51
N VAL A 161 2.91 7.72 4.11
CA VAL A 161 2.86 7.11 2.77
C VAL A 161 2.74 8.20 1.70
N GLU A 162 1.82 9.15 1.87
CA GLU A 162 1.64 10.24 0.90
C GLU A 162 2.87 11.14 0.82
N LEU A 163 3.42 11.53 1.98
CA LEU A 163 4.63 12.36 2.02
C LEU A 163 5.81 11.68 1.32
N SER A 164 6.00 10.37 1.54
CA SER A 164 7.07 9.59 0.92
C SER A 164 6.91 9.50 -0.60
N LEU A 165 5.69 9.34 -1.11
CA LEU A 165 5.42 9.30 -2.55
C LEU A 165 5.65 10.68 -3.17
N ARG A 166 5.14 11.74 -2.53
CA ARG A 166 5.28 13.12 -3.00
C ARG A 166 6.73 13.58 -2.99
N SER A 167 7.49 13.24 -1.93
CA SER A 167 8.91 13.56 -1.87
C SER A 167 9.70 12.87 -2.99
N ALA A 168 9.44 11.58 -3.23
CA ALA A 168 10.11 10.83 -4.29
C ALA A 168 9.81 11.42 -5.69
N ASP A 169 8.56 11.77 -5.95
CA ASP A 169 8.16 12.37 -7.22
C ASP A 169 8.74 13.79 -7.39
N SER A 170 8.81 14.58 -6.32
CA SER A 170 9.45 15.90 -6.33
C SER A 170 10.95 15.81 -6.58
N THR A 171 11.64 14.86 -5.96
CA THR A 171 13.07 14.61 -6.20
C THR A 171 13.33 14.15 -7.63
N ALA A 172 12.41 13.39 -8.22
CA ALA A 172 12.47 12.96 -9.61
C ALA A 172 12.08 14.07 -10.62
N GLY A 173 11.71 15.26 -10.17
CA GLY A 173 11.34 16.38 -11.05
C GLY A 173 10.02 16.18 -11.80
N LYS A 174 9.14 15.31 -11.31
CA LYS A 174 7.84 15.03 -11.96
C LYS A 174 6.88 16.22 -11.81
N TRP A 175 5.90 16.32 -12.70
CA TRP A 175 4.87 17.38 -12.63
C TRP A 175 3.77 17.02 -11.63
N LEU A 176 3.66 17.79 -10.53
CA LEU A 176 2.77 17.48 -9.39
C LEU A 176 1.63 18.47 -9.19
N GLN A 177 1.46 19.45 -10.08
CA GLN A 177 0.56 20.58 -9.88
C GLN A 177 -0.92 20.16 -9.72
N GLU A 178 -1.31 19.05 -10.34
CA GLU A 178 -2.67 18.50 -10.28
C GLU A 178 -2.77 17.18 -9.52
N ASP A 179 -1.72 16.83 -8.77
CA ASP A 179 -1.77 15.64 -7.93
C ASP A 179 -2.77 15.85 -6.79
N PRO A 180 -3.63 14.85 -6.50
CA PRO A 180 -4.62 14.96 -5.45
C PRO A 180 -3.97 15.09 -4.07
N SER A 181 -4.65 15.80 -3.17
CA SER A 181 -4.31 15.81 -1.75
C SER A 181 -4.62 14.45 -1.10
N LEU A 182 -4.01 14.17 0.05
CA LEU A 182 -4.32 12.99 0.84
C LEU A 182 -5.83 12.84 1.13
N ALA A 183 -6.51 13.93 1.46
CA ALA A 183 -7.95 13.93 1.71
C ALA A 183 -8.74 13.46 0.47
N THR A 184 -8.36 13.93 -0.71
CA THR A 184 -9.00 13.53 -1.98
C THR A 184 -8.76 12.05 -2.28
N ILE A 185 -7.53 11.57 -2.01
CA ILE A 185 -7.18 10.15 -2.14
C ILE A 185 -8.06 9.31 -1.19
N GLN A 186 -8.16 9.68 0.09
CA GLN A 186 -8.94 8.95 1.09
C GLN A 186 -10.44 8.92 0.76
N GLN A 187 -10.99 10.03 0.25
CA GLN A 187 -12.37 10.11 -0.22
C GLN A 187 -12.61 9.15 -1.40
N SER A 188 -11.74 9.20 -2.42
CA SER A 188 -11.81 8.29 -3.58
C SER A 188 -11.81 6.81 -3.15
N ILE A 189 -10.94 6.47 -2.20
CA ILE A 189 -10.84 5.12 -1.64
C ILE A 189 -12.13 4.71 -0.92
N SER A 190 -12.71 5.61 -0.12
CA SER A 190 -13.93 5.36 0.65
C SER A 190 -15.15 5.16 -0.26
N CYS A 191 -15.31 6.01 -1.28
CA CYS A 191 -16.38 5.88 -2.27
C CYS A 191 -16.29 4.56 -3.05
N CYS A 192 -15.09 4.07 -3.36
CA CYS A 192 -14.91 2.78 -4.03
C CYS A 192 -15.34 1.59 -3.16
N ASN A 193 -15.22 1.70 -1.83
CA ASN A 193 -15.63 0.62 -0.93
C ASN A 193 -17.16 0.58 -0.75
N ALA A 194 -17.84 1.73 -0.79
CA ALA A 194 -19.30 1.81 -0.69
C ALA A 194 -20.02 1.13 -1.87
N ASN A 195 -19.51 1.30 -3.09
CA ASN A 195 -20.07 0.68 -4.30
C ASN A 195 -19.88 -0.86 -4.39
N ARG A 196 -19.20 -1.50 -3.43
CA ARG A 196 -19.08 -2.97 -3.38
C ARG A 196 -20.20 -3.66 -2.57
N TYR A 197 -21.05 -2.90 -1.89
CA TYR A 197 -22.13 -3.41 -1.04
C TYR A 197 -23.53 -2.99 -1.54
N SER A 198 -23.64 -2.63 -2.81
CA SER A 198 -24.89 -2.32 -3.52
C SER A 198 -25.00 -3.19 -4.76
#